data_AF-W1VGD1-F1
#
_entry.id   AF-W1VGD1-F1
#
_cell.length_a   1.000
_cell.length_b   1.000
_cell.length_c   1.000
_cell.angle_alpha   90.00
_cell.angle_beta   90.00
_cell.angle_gamma   90.00
#
_symmetry.space_group_name_H-M   'P 1'
#
loop_
_entity.id
_entity.type
_entity.pdbx_description
1 polymer ?
#
loop_
_entity_poly.entity_id
_entity_poly.type
_entity_poly.pdbx_seq_one_letter_code
_entity_poly.pdbx_strand_id
1 'polypeptide(L)'
;AVDSETASGEPGVRNPDYGKLRLLELPRSSNVSGPGQVQNNFDSDSTASQVLNLLSQQGSQVIKGNLLTLPVGGGLLYVQPVYVQSSSGTQYPLLRKVLVSFGDKVGFADTLSEALDQVFGGDSGAQTGEDVVDGDAAAANN
;
A
#
# COMPACT_ATOMS: atom_id res chain seq x y z
N ALA A 1 -18.11 0.87 -14.14
CA ALA A 1 -18.82 -0.32 -13.62
C ALA A 1 -20.33 -0.13 -13.82
N VAL A 2 -21.11 -1.21 -13.90
CA VAL A 2 -22.59 -1.15 -13.93
C VAL A 2 -23.11 -1.30 -12.52
N ASP A 3 -24.00 -0.40 -12.09
CA ASP A 3 -24.66 -0.53 -10.79
C ASP A 3 -25.85 -1.49 -10.96
N SER A 4 -25.67 -2.73 -10.49
CA SER A 4 -26.65 -3.83 -10.57
C SER A 4 -27.58 -3.91 -9.35
N GLU A 5 -27.53 -2.92 -8.46
CA GLU A 5 -28.35 -2.90 -7.25
C GLU A 5 -29.79 -2.48 -7.59
N THR A 6 -30.72 -3.42 -7.50
CA THR A 6 -32.13 -3.20 -7.85
C THR A 6 -32.93 -2.52 -6.74
N ALA A 7 -32.49 -2.66 -5.49
CA ALA A 7 -33.23 -2.19 -4.33
C ALA A 7 -32.74 -0.79 -3.91
N SER A 8 -33.70 0.09 -3.62
CA SER A 8 -33.44 1.42 -3.04
C SER A 8 -33.44 1.42 -1.50
N GLY A 9 -33.69 0.27 -0.87
CA GLY A 9 -33.92 0.14 0.58
C GLY A 9 -35.39 0.18 0.99
N GLU A 10 -36.31 0.59 0.10
CA GLU A 10 -37.76 0.56 0.33
C GLU A 10 -38.46 -0.49 -0.57
N PRO A 11 -39.38 -1.31 -0.01
CA PRO A 11 -40.13 -2.30 -0.80
C PRO A 11 -40.91 -1.63 -1.94
N GLY A 12 -40.65 -2.06 -3.18
CA GLY A 12 -41.38 -1.60 -4.37
C GLY A 12 -40.81 -0.35 -5.03
N VAL A 13 -39.77 0.27 -4.47
CA VAL A 13 -39.11 1.44 -5.07
C VAL A 13 -37.82 1.01 -5.75
N ARG A 14 -37.74 1.17 -7.08
CA ARG A 14 -36.52 0.88 -7.85
C ARG A 14 -35.42 1.88 -7.49
N ASN A 15 -34.21 1.37 -7.29
CA ASN A 15 -33.03 2.22 -7.14
C ASN A 15 -32.88 3.12 -8.39
N PRO A 16 -32.85 4.45 -8.25
CA PRO A 16 -32.74 5.37 -9.37
C PRO A 16 -31.44 5.22 -10.17
N ASP A 17 -30.43 4.53 -9.61
CA ASP A 17 -29.12 4.30 -10.24
C ASP A 17 -28.97 2.91 -10.86
N TYR A 18 -29.97 2.04 -10.74
CA TYR A 18 -29.97 0.70 -11.35
C TYR A 18 -29.85 0.78 -12.88
N GLY A 19 -28.85 0.08 -13.43
CA GLY A 19 -28.60 0.04 -14.87
C GLY A 19 -27.88 1.26 -15.43
N LYS A 20 -27.42 2.19 -14.58
CA LYS A 20 -26.56 3.29 -15.03
C LYS A 20 -25.12 2.80 -15.23
N LEU A 21 -24.54 3.23 -16.35
CA LEU A 21 -23.13 3.07 -16.65
C LEU A 21 -22.36 4.24 -16.04
N ARG A 22 -21.54 3.97 -15.03
CA ARG A 22 -20.63 4.97 -14.47
C ARG A 22 -19.26 4.82 -15.13
N LEU A 23 -18.87 5.83 -15.90
CA LEU A 23 -17.51 6.04 -16.40
C LEU A 23 -16.75 6.87 -15.37
N LEU A 24 -15.80 6.25 -14.69
CA LEU A 24 -14.87 6.98 -13.83
C LEU A 24 -13.75 7.51 -14.72
N GLU A 25 -13.95 8.71 -15.28
CA GLU A 25 -12.88 9.43 -15.99
C GLU A 25 -12.04 10.16 -14.94
N LEU A 26 -10.74 9.86 -14.89
CA LEU A 26 -9.83 10.65 -14.05
C LEU A 26 -9.74 12.07 -14.63
N PRO A 27 -9.83 13.13 -13.80
CA PRO A 27 -9.60 14.48 -14.26
C PRO A 27 -8.21 14.55 -14.90
N ARG A 28 -8.14 15.04 -16.15
CA ARG A 28 -6.93 15.11 -16.99
C ARG A 28 -5.81 15.99 -16.41
N SER A 29 -6.04 16.59 -15.24
CA SER A 29 -5.11 17.41 -14.48
C SER A 29 -4.41 16.66 -13.33
N SER A 30 -4.69 15.37 -13.13
CA SER A 30 -3.94 14.58 -12.18
C SER A 30 -2.69 14.05 -12.86
N ASN A 31 -1.54 14.67 -12.57
CA ASN A 31 -0.21 14.15 -12.91
C ASN A 31 0.03 12.85 -12.11
N VAL A 32 -0.72 11.79 -12.42
CA VAL A 32 -0.53 10.51 -11.75
C VAL A 32 0.69 9.85 -12.36
N SER A 33 1.74 9.74 -11.56
CA SER A 33 2.99 9.08 -11.92
C SER A 33 2.72 7.65 -12.36
N GLY A 34 3.18 7.26 -13.55
CA GLY A 34 3.03 5.87 -14.01
C GLY A 34 3.77 4.89 -13.08
N PRO A 35 3.42 3.60 -13.07
CA PRO A 35 4.05 2.60 -12.19
C PRO A 35 5.57 2.58 -12.27
N GLY A 36 6.15 2.74 -13.47
CA GLY A 36 7.61 2.82 -13.63
C GLY A 36 8.24 4.08 -13.02
N GLN A 37 7.54 5.21 -13.01
CA GLN A 37 8.02 6.43 -12.36
C GLN A 37 7.99 6.26 -10.84
N VAL A 38 6.92 5.66 -10.31
CA VAL A 38 6.80 5.38 -8.87
C VAL A 38 7.85 4.37 -8.41
N GLN A 39 8.12 3.32 -9.19
CA GLN A 39 9.20 2.38 -8.90
C GLN A 39 10.55 3.10 -8.83
N ASN A 40 10.85 3.98 -9.78
CA ASN A 40 12.08 4.77 -9.76
C ASN A 40 12.15 5.72 -8.55
N ASN A 41 11.01 6.30 -8.15
CA ASN A 41 10.93 7.15 -6.96
C ASN A 41 11.22 6.34 -5.68
N PHE A 42 10.64 5.14 -5.54
CA PHE A 42 10.92 4.24 -4.42
C PHE A 42 12.39 3.79 -4.40
N ASP A 43 12.96 3.50 -5.56
CA ASP A 43 14.36 3.09 -5.68
C ASP A 43 15.34 4.23 -5.37
N SER A 44 14.92 5.49 -5.60
CA SER A 44 15.72 6.69 -5.36
C SER A 44 15.46 7.31 -3.98
N ASP A 45 14.49 6.81 -3.22
CA ASP A 45 14.19 7.31 -1.88
C ASP A 45 15.36 7.01 -0.93
N SER A 46 15.97 8.07 -0.41
CA SER A 46 17.16 7.95 0.45
C SER A 46 16.87 7.27 1.77
N THR A 47 15.68 7.47 2.34
CA THR A 47 15.27 6.92 3.64
C THR A 47 15.06 5.42 3.53
N ALA A 48 14.27 5.00 2.54
CA ALA A 48 14.07 3.61 2.22
C ALA A 48 15.41 2.95 1.86
N SER A 49 16.20 3.54 0.97
CA SER A 49 17.49 3.00 0.55
C SER A 49 18.44 2.78 1.73
N GLN A 50 18.53 3.71 2.68
CA GLN A 50 19.39 3.56 3.86
C GLN A 50 18.95 2.39 4.74
N VAL A 51 17.65 2.27 5.00
CA VAL A 51 17.08 1.17 5.82
C VAL A 51 17.22 -0.18 5.11
N LEU A 52 16.93 -0.25 3.81
CA LEU A 52 17.07 -1.46 3.01
C LEU A 52 18.54 -1.92 2.95
N ASN A 53 19.48 -1.00 2.76
CA ASN A 53 20.90 -1.33 2.78
C ASN A 53 21.33 -1.86 4.15
N LEU A 54 20.80 -1.31 5.26
CA LEU A 54 21.07 -1.85 6.59
C LEU A 54 20.51 -3.27 6.75
N LEU A 55 19.26 -3.51 6.32
CA LEU A 55 18.63 -4.83 6.34
C LEU A 55 19.40 -5.86 5.50
N SER A 56 20.11 -5.42 4.45
CA SER A 56 20.90 -6.31 3.59
C SER A 56 22.31 -6.65 4.12
N GLN A 57 22.81 -5.98 5.16
CA GLN A 57 24.21 -6.14 5.61
C GLN A 57 24.43 -7.32 6.56
N GLN A 58 23.41 -7.78 7.28
CA GLN A 58 23.56 -8.79 8.35
C GLN A 58 23.39 -10.23 7.84
N GLY A 59 24.00 -10.57 6.70
CA GLY A 59 23.82 -11.90 6.10
C GLY A 59 22.38 -12.16 5.64
N SER A 60 21.65 -11.09 5.32
CA SER A 60 20.26 -11.13 4.88
C SER A 60 20.14 -10.49 3.49
N GLN A 61 19.18 -10.95 2.70
CA GLN A 61 18.87 -10.45 1.38
C GLN A 61 17.53 -9.72 1.42
N VAL A 62 17.51 -8.49 0.92
CA VAL A 62 16.29 -7.71 0.72
C VAL A 62 15.63 -8.14 -0.59
N ILE A 63 14.33 -8.44 -0.54
CA ILE A 63 13.50 -8.75 -1.68
C ILE A 63 12.39 -7.70 -1.76
N LYS A 64 12.42 -6.90 -2.83
CA LYS A 64 11.31 -6.00 -3.17
C LYS A 64 10.19 -6.82 -3.80
N GLY A 65 9.00 -6.76 -3.22
CA GLY A 65 7.82 -7.43 -3.74
C GLY A 65 7.22 -6.72 -4.94
N ASN A 66 6.07 -7.23 -5.38
CA ASN A 66 5.34 -6.66 -6.51
C ASN A 66 4.78 -5.28 -6.17
N LEU A 67 4.90 -4.35 -7.12
CA LEU A 67 4.24 -3.05 -7.05
C LEU A 67 2.76 -3.22 -7.42
N LEU A 68 1.88 -3.02 -6.44
CA LEU A 68 0.44 -3.07 -6.61
C LEU A 68 -0.09 -1.65 -6.86
N THR A 69 -0.84 -1.46 -7.94
CA THR A 69 -1.46 -0.17 -8.29
C THR A 69 -2.97 -0.26 -8.11
N LEU A 70 -3.55 0.60 -7.27
CA LEU A 70 -4.95 0.56 -6.88
C LEU A 70 -5.58 1.95 -7.11
N PRO A 71 -6.73 2.06 -7.82
CA PRO A 71 -7.44 3.32 -7.94
C PRO A 71 -8.19 3.65 -6.65
N VAL A 72 -7.91 4.80 -6.04
CA VAL A 72 -8.58 5.28 -4.81
C VAL A 72 -8.77 6.80 -4.86
N GLY A 73 -9.90 7.31 -4.36
CA GLY A 73 -10.07 8.75 -4.09
C GLY A 73 -9.78 9.72 -5.25
N GLY A 74 -9.92 9.28 -6.51
CA GLY A 74 -9.60 10.11 -7.68
C GLY A 74 -8.13 10.10 -8.14
N GLY A 75 -7.29 9.23 -7.58
CA GLY A 75 -5.90 9.01 -7.96
C GLY A 75 -5.52 7.51 -7.96
N LEU A 76 -4.22 7.24 -8.08
CA LEU A 76 -3.66 5.88 -7.95
C LEU A 76 -2.81 5.79 -6.68
N LEU A 77 -3.09 4.77 -5.89
CA LEU A 77 -2.31 4.32 -4.75
C LEU A 77 -1.38 3.21 -5.20
N TYR A 78 -0.11 3.33 -4.85
CA TYR A 78 0.92 2.35 -5.14
C TYR A 78 1.40 1.74 -3.84
N VAL A 79 1.47 0.42 -3.79
CA VAL A 79 1.93 -0.32 -2.59
C VAL A 79 2.98 -1.33 -3.01
N GLN A 80 4.14 -1.31 -2.36
CA GLN A 80 5.21 -2.28 -2.57
C GLN A 80 5.68 -2.85 -1.22
N PRO A 81 5.43 -4.14 -0.94
CA PRO A 81 5.97 -4.78 0.25
C PRO A 81 7.46 -5.09 0.06
N VAL A 82 8.21 -5.03 1.16
CA VAL A 82 9.63 -5.37 1.21
C VAL A 82 9.82 -6.50 2.20
N TYR A 83 10.42 -7.58 1.71
CA TYR A 83 10.76 -8.75 2.49
C TYR A 83 12.26 -8.82 2.74
N VAL A 84 12.63 -9.49 3.83
CA VAL A 84 14.01 -9.85 4.13
C VAL A 84 14.07 -11.34 4.40
N GLN A 85 15.08 -12.01 3.87
CA GLN A 85 15.35 -13.41 4.11
C GLN A 85 16.84 -13.64 4.40
N SER A 86 17.21 -14.78 4.98
CA SER A 86 18.62 -15.15 5.13
C SER A 86 19.30 -15.30 3.75
N SER A 87 20.55 -14.87 3.63
CA SER A 87 21.36 -15.05 2.41
C SER A 87 21.87 -16.49 2.25
N SER A 88 21.84 -17.29 3.31
CA SER A 88 22.28 -18.69 3.31
C SER A 88 21.43 -19.59 4.21
N GLY A 89 21.36 -20.88 3.90
CA GLY A 89 20.52 -21.83 4.64
C GLY A 89 19.04 -21.72 4.26
N THR A 90 18.15 -21.81 5.25
CA THR A 90 16.70 -21.75 5.03
C THR A 90 16.26 -20.32 4.70
N GLN A 91 15.76 -20.15 3.48
CA GLN A 91 15.27 -18.88 2.96
C GLN A 91 13.77 -18.77 3.22
N TYR A 92 13.40 -18.07 4.29
CA TYR A 92 12.01 -17.74 4.59
C TYR A 92 11.83 -16.22 4.54
N PRO A 93 11.15 -15.66 3.52
CA PRO A 93 10.91 -14.23 3.41
C PRO A 93 9.96 -13.73 4.50
N LEU A 94 10.44 -12.77 5.29
CA LEU A 94 9.64 -12.07 6.28
C LEU A 94 9.36 -10.65 5.81
N LEU A 95 8.10 -10.21 5.92
CA LEU A 95 7.75 -8.81 5.65
C LEU A 95 8.46 -7.93 6.69
N ARG A 96 9.17 -6.91 6.22
CA ARG A 96 9.88 -5.97 7.10
C ARG A 96 9.40 -4.55 6.94
N LYS A 97 9.03 -4.13 5.73
CA LYS A 97 8.58 -2.77 5.44
C LYS A 97 7.54 -2.75 4.33
N VAL A 98 6.75 -1.69 4.29
CA VAL A 98 5.78 -1.40 3.23
C VAL A 98 6.04 0.03 2.72
N LEU A 99 6.19 0.13 1.40
CA LEU A 99 6.27 1.40 0.67
C LEU A 99 4.89 1.72 0.11
N VAL A 100 4.41 2.94 0.33
CA VAL A 100 3.14 3.43 -0.18
C VAL A 100 3.34 4.76 -0.88
N SER A 101 2.70 4.99 -2.02
CA SER A 101 2.70 6.28 -2.71
C SER A 101 1.30 6.67 -3.16
N PHE A 102 0.94 7.92 -2.92
CA PHE A 102 -0.29 8.52 -3.45
C PHE A 102 -0.01 9.97 -3.87
N GLY A 103 -0.15 10.26 -5.16
CA GLY A 103 0.30 11.54 -5.73
C GLY A 103 1.81 11.73 -5.52
N ASP A 104 2.19 12.85 -4.91
CA ASP A 104 3.58 13.22 -4.63
C ASP A 104 4.09 12.77 -3.24
N LYS A 105 3.24 12.09 -2.46
CA LYS A 105 3.56 11.65 -1.11
C LYS A 105 3.98 10.19 -1.10
N VAL A 106 5.06 9.90 -0.38
CA VAL A 106 5.58 8.55 -0.14
C VAL A 106 5.58 8.27 1.36
N GLY A 107 5.01 7.13 1.74
CA GLY A 107 5.05 6.58 3.09
C GLY A 107 5.93 5.33 3.11
N PHE A 108 6.69 5.18 4.19
CA PHE A 108 7.57 4.04 4.42
C PHE A 108 7.50 3.65 5.89
N ALA A 109 6.90 2.49 6.17
CA ALA A 109 6.68 2.03 7.54
C ALA A 109 6.76 0.51 7.65
N ASP A 110 6.64 -0.02 8.88
CA ASP A 110 6.63 -1.46 9.15
C ASP A 110 5.31 -2.10 8.72
N THR A 111 4.21 -1.35 8.82
CA THR A 111 2.86 -1.77 8.41
C THR A 111 2.31 -0.92 7.28
N LEU A 112 1.36 -1.48 6.53
CA LEU A 112 0.58 -0.76 5.53
C LEU A 112 -0.24 0.34 6.18
N SER A 113 -0.85 0.11 7.35
CA SER A 113 -1.59 1.15 8.08
C SER A 113 -0.72 2.38 8.35
N GLU A 114 0.44 2.20 8.97
CA GLU A 114 1.34 3.32 9.27
C GLU A 114 1.85 4.02 8.00
N ALA A 115 2.15 3.25 6.95
CA ALA A 115 2.60 3.81 5.68
C ALA A 115 1.49 4.61 4.99
N LEU A 116 0.23 4.15 5.08
CA LEU A 116 -0.93 4.90 4.63
C LEU A 116 -1.10 6.17 5.46
N ASP A 117 -0.97 6.09 6.78
CA ASP A 117 -1.16 7.24 7.67
C ASP A 117 -0.10 8.33 7.43
N GLN A 118 1.13 7.96 7.09
CA GLN A 118 2.15 8.92 6.64
C GLN A 118 1.75 9.64 5.35
N VAL A 119 1.09 8.95 4.43
CA VAL A 119 0.66 9.51 3.14
C VAL A 119 -0.60 10.38 3.30
N PHE A 120 -1.57 9.94 4.11
CA PHE A 120 -2.85 10.63 4.28
C PHE A 120 -2.89 11.63 5.46
N GLY A 121 -1.85 11.66 6.30
CA GLY A 121 -1.69 12.66 7.36
C GLY A 121 -2.31 12.27 8.70
N GLY A 122 -2.35 10.98 9.03
CA GLY A 122 -2.59 10.49 10.40
C GLY A 122 -3.79 9.57 10.58
N ASP A 123 -4.85 9.71 9.78
CA ASP A 123 -5.96 8.74 9.74
C ASP A 123 -6.37 8.55 8.28
N SER A 124 -5.86 7.46 7.70
CA SER A 124 -6.17 7.09 6.32
C SER A 124 -7.62 6.62 6.15
N GLY A 125 -8.35 6.39 7.26
CA GLY A 125 -9.66 5.74 7.26
C GLY A 125 -9.64 4.33 6.70
N ALA A 126 -8.45 3.75 6.51
CA ALA A 126 -8.23 2.46 5.90
C ALA A 126 -8.14 1.40 7.00
N GLN A 127 -9.14 0.52 7.07
CA GLN A 127 -9.04 -0.66 7.92
C GLN A 127 -8.18 -1.71 7.20
N THR A 128 -6.91 -1.82 7.58
CA THR A 128 -6.02 -2.87 7.08
C THR A 128 -6.21 -4.14 7.92
N GLY A 129 -6.10 -5.31 7.28
CA GLY A 129 -6.23 -6.62 7.95
C GLY A 129 -4.94 -7.06 8.65
N GLU A 130 -4.13 -6.12 9.10
CA GLU A 130 -2.81 -6.38 9.67
C GLU A 130 -2.94 -6.58 11.18
N ASP A 131 -2.77 -7.81 11.64
CA ASP A 131 -2.44 -8.03 13.04
C ASP A 131 -1.02 -7.50 13.26
N VAL A 132 -0.87 -6.44 14.05
CA VAL A 132 0.43 -5.99 14.56
C VAL A 132 0.98 -7.12 15.43
N VAL A 133 1.70 -8.05 14.82
CA VAL A 133 2.49 -9.05 15.53
C VAL A 133 3.71 -8.34 16.07
N ASP A 134 3.52 -7.67 17.20
CA ASP A 134 4.55 -6.96 17.96
C ASP A 134 5.48 -7.98 18.63
N GLY A 135 6.24 -8.72 17.81
CA GLY A 135 7.14 -9.78 18.24
C GLY A 135 8.35 -9.29 19.05
N ASP A 136 8.62 -7.99 19.05
CA ASP A 136 9.70 -7.37 19.83
C ASP A 136 9.23 -6.87 21.22
N ALA A 137 7.94 -6.56 21.40
CA ALA A 137 7.42 -6.14 22.70
C ALA A 137 7.37 -7.28 23.75
N ALA A 138 7.28 -8.53 23.29
CA ALA A 138 7.24 -9.71 24.17
C ALA A 138 8.63 -10.17 24.68
N ALA A 139 9.73 -9.71 24.08
CA ALA A 139 11.09 -10.08 24.50
C ALA A 139 11.68 -9.15 25.59
N ALA A 140 11.02 -8.03 25.90
CA ALA A 140 11.50 -7.06 26.89
C ALA A 140 11.01 -7.32 28.32
N ASN A 141 10.18 -8.35 28.57
CA ASN A 141 9.68 -8.69 29.90
C ASN A 141 9.75 -10.21 30.16
N ASN A 142 10.96 -10.77 30.33
CA ASN A 142 11.30 -11.70 31.43
C ASN A 142 12.80 -11.99 31.46
#